data_AF-A0A9D5HUN1-F1
#
_entry.id   AF-A0A9D5HUN1-F1
#
_cell.length_a   1.000
_cell.length_b   1.000
_cell.length_c   1.000
_cell.angle_alpha   90.00
_cell.angle_beta   90.00
_cell.angle_gamma   90.00
#
_symmetry.space_group_name_H-M   'P 1'
#
loop_
_entity.id
_entity.type
_entity.pdbx_description
1 polymer ?
#
loop_
_entity_poly.entity_id
_entity_poly.type
_entity_poly.pdbx_seq_one_letter_code
_entity_poly.pdbx_strand_id
1 'polypeptide(L)'
;MSVLVTVGTTKFDILIRQVDTREFHDKLLDCGYTHLTIQYGSGEYVPVERKVQHSSVVGDNLGHKESLRIVCTAYLREIQYSEYDLVIGHAGAGTILNSLRSNRKMIVVINKSLMDNHQAELAAQLHNDKHLFAIDEIRDLNQM
;
A
#
# COMPACT_ATOMS: atom_id res chain seq x y z
N MET A 1 -9.78 2.88 9.79
CA MET A 1 -9.27 3.38 8.49
C MET A 1 -8.73 2.21 7.68
N SER A 2 -8.83 2.30 6.35
CA SER A 2 -8.52 1.20 5.42
C SER A 2 -7.44 1.60 4.41
N VAL A 3 -6.49 0.69 4.17
CA VAL A 3 -5.41 0.85 3.18
C VAL A 3 -5.57 -0.18 2.08
N LEU A 4 -5.44 0.26 0.84
CA LEU A 4 -5.26 -0.60 -0.32
C LEU A 4 -3.80 -0.59 -0.74
N VAL A 5 -3.17 -1.75 -0.86
CA VAL A 5 -1.93 -1.92 -1.61
C VAL A 5 -2.26 -2.62 -2.92
N THR A 6 -1.83 -2.07 -4.07
CA THR A 6 -2.02 -2.72 -5.38
C THR A 6 -0.81 -2.59 -6.30
N VAL A 7 -0.46 -3.69 -6.96
CA VAL A 7 0.54 -3.74 -8.05
C VAL A 7 -0.11 -3.87 -9.44
N GLY A 8 -1.43 -3.74 -9.51
CA GLY A 8 -2.20 -4.01 -10.72
C GLY A 8 -1.95 -5.42 -11.25
N THR A 9 -1.81 -5.54 -12.57
CA THR A 9 -1.43 -6.81 -13.23
C THR A 9 0.08 -7.07 -13.21
N THR A 10 0.90 -6.12 -12.75
CA THR A 10 2.36 -6.17 -12.89
C THR A 10 3.01 -7.06 -11.83
N LYS A 11 4.24 -7.51 -12.12
CA LYS A 11 5.09 -8.21 -11.16
C LYS A 11 5.83 -7.19 -10.31
N PHE A 12 5.50 -7.12 -9.03
CA PHE A 12 6.25 -6.29 -8.08
C PHE A 12 6.34 -6.94 -6.71
N ASP A 13 6.92 -8.14 -6.68
CA ASP A 13 7.05 -8.97 -5.47
C ASP A 13 7.76 -8.24 -4.33
N ILE A 14 8.69 -7.33 -4.64
CA ILE A 14 9.42 -6.58 -3.61
C ILE A 14 8.46 -5.68 -2.81
N LEU A 15 7.50 -5.01 -3.47
CA LEU A 15 6.49 -4.22 -2.79
C LEU A 15 5.56 -5.12 -1.96
N ILE A 16 5.07 -6.22 -2.54
CA ILE A 16 4.16 -7.14 -1.84
C ILE A 16 4.83 -7.75 -0.60
N ARG A 17 6.10 -8.16 -0.72
CA ARG A 17 6.88 -8.66 0.42
C ARG A 17 7.06 -7.60 1.50
N GLN A 18 7.35 -6.35 1.13
CA GLN A 18 7.53 -5.28 2.10
C GLN A 18 6.24 -5.01 2.89
N VAL A 19 5.11 -4.91 2.19
CA VAL A 19 3.83 -4.62 2.86
C VAL A 19 3.29 -5.81 3.64
N ASP A 20 3.83 -7.01 3.43
CA ASP A 20 3.50 -8.21 4.20
C ASP A 20 4.43 -8.41 5.40
N THR A 21 5.29 -7.42 5.73
CA THR A 21 6.16 -7.47 6.90
C THR A 21 5.47 -6.98 8.17
N ARG A 22 5.93 -7.48 9.33
CA ARG A 22 5.44 -7.04 10.63
C ARG A 22 5.71 -5.55 10.88
N GLU A 23 6.88 -5.07 10.47
CA GLU A 23 7.28 -3.67 10.61
C GLU A 23 6.28 -2.73 9.93
N PHE A 24 5.88 -3.04 8.70
CA PHE A 24 4.87 -2.28 7.99
C PHE A 24 3.48 -2.35 8.67
N HIS A 25 3.09 -3.52 9.17
CA HIS A 25 1.81 -3.68 9.87
C HIS A 25 1.74 -2.89 11.17
N ASP A 26 2.81 -2.90 11.97
CA ASP A 26 2.91 -2.11 13.19
C ASP A 26 2.83 -0.62 12.84
N LYS A 27 3.51 -0.20 11.76
CA LYS A 27 3.46 1.17 11.30
C LYS A 27 2.06 1.62 10.86
N LEU A 28 1.31 0.76 10.18
CA LEU A 28 -0.08 1.03 9.83
C LEU A 28 -0.96 1.20 11.07
N LEU A 29 -0.76 0.36 12.08
CA LEU A 29 -1.47 0.45 13.36
C LEU A 29 -1.13 1.73 14.13
N ASP A 30 0.15 2.13 14.17
CA ASP A 30 0.58 3.42 14.74
C ASP A 30 -0.11 4.62 14.07
N CYS A 31 -0.38 4.51 12.78
CA CYS A 31 -1.12 5.51 12.01
C CYS A 31 -2.66 5.38 12.12
N GLY A 32 -3.18 4.45 12.91
CA GLY A 32 -4.62 4.24 13.15
C GLY A 32 -5.34 3.43 12.06
N TYR A 33 -4.60 2.75 11.18
CA TYR A 33 -5.18 1.85 10.18
C TYR A 33 -5.43 0.47 10.77
N THR A 34 -6.62 -0.06 10.51
CA THR A 34 -7.09 -1.34 11.06
C THR A 34 -7.44 -2.36 10.00
N HIS A 35 -7.44 -1.95 8.73
CA HIS A 35 -7.72 -2.81 7.58
C HIS A 35 -6.68 -2.57 6.48
N LEU A 36 -6.06 -3.67 6.03
CA LEU A 36 -5.13 -3.68 4.91
C LEU A 36 -5.62 -4.68 3.86
N THR A 37 -5.87 -4.20 2.65
CA THR A 37 -6.14 -5.06 1.48
C THR A 37 -4.89 -5.06 0.61
N ILE A 38 -4.32 -6.24 0.38
CA ILE A 38 -3.16 -6.44 -0.52
C ILE A 38 -3.66 -7.08 -1.81
N GLN A 39 -3.73 -6.29 -2.88
CA GLN A 39 -3.96 -6.77 -4.22
C GLN A 39 -2.63 -7.08 -4.93
N TYR A 40 -2.35 -8.36 -5.12
CA TYR A 40 -1.12 -8.82 -5.79
C TYR A 40 -1.37 -9.19 -7.26
N GLY A 41 -0.34 -9.01 -8.08
CA GLY A 41 -0.39 -9.20 -9.54
C GLY A 41 0.21 -10.53 -9.99
N SER A 42 0.85 -10.53 -11.17
CA SER A 42 1.49 -11.70 -11.80
C SER A 42 2.85 -12.11 -11.17
N GLY A 43 3.10 -11.67 -9.93
CA GLY A 43 4.30 -12.00 -9.18
C GLY A 43 4.32 -13.43 -8.65
N GLU A 44 5.46 -13.83 -8.11
CA GLU A 44 5.64 -15.17 -7.50
C GLU A 44 5.28 -15.19 -6.02
N TYR A 45 5.30 -14.04 -5.35
CA TYR A 45 5.00 -13.95 -3.93
C TYR A 45 3.51 -13.76 -3.68
N VAL A 46 2.92 -14.69 -2.92
CA VAL A 46 1.53 -14.61 -2.47
C VAL A 46 1.52 -14.21 -0.99
N PRO A 47 0.94 -13.06 -0.62
CA PRO A 47 0.83 -12.62 0.76
C PRO A 47 -0.21 -13.45 1.52
N VAL A 48 -0.10 -13.47 2.85
CA VAL A 48 -0.97 -14.33 3.68
C VAL A 48 -2.02 -13.51 4.41
N GLU A 49 -3.29 -13.89 4.22
CA GLU A 49 -4.40 -13.35 5.00
C GLU A 49 -4.27 -13.68 6.48
N ARG A 50 -4.34 -12.66 7.33
CA ARG A 50 -4.24 -12.84 8.78
C ARG A 50 -4.74 -11.62 9.53
N LYS A 51 -4.96 -11.81 10.82
CA LYS A 51 -5.18 -10.73 11.77
C LYS A 51 -3.95 -10.61 12.66
N VAL A 52 -3.32 -9.45 12.67
CA VAL A 52 -2.12 -9.19 13.48
C VAL A 52 -2.42 -8.18 14.59
N GLN A 53 -1.70 -8.28 15.69
CA GLN A 53 -1.73 -7.32 16.78
C GLN A 53 -0.44 -6.53 16.78
N HIS A 54 -0.51 -5.29 17.28
CA HIS A 54 0.64 -4.43 17.41
C HIS A 54 1.74 -5.11 18.25
N SER A 55 2.98 -5.09 17.76
CA SER A 55 4.08 -5.83 18.37
C SER A 55 4.48 -5.38 19.77
N SER A 56 4.22 -4.12 20.13
CA SER A 56 4.47 -3.59 21.48
C SER A 56 3.49 -4.10 22.54
N VAL A 57 2.46 -4.86 22.17
CA VAL A 57 1.55 -5.52 23.13
C VAL A 57 2.20 -6.82 23.64
N VAL A 58 3.31 -6.68 24.37
CA VAL A 58 3.93 -7.78 25.13
C VAL A 58 3.85 -7.40 26.61
N GLY A 59 2.87 -7.98 27.30
CA GLY A 59 2.76 -7.85 28.76
C GLY A 59 1.96 -6.62 29.22
N ASP A 60 1.07 -6.91 30.15
CA ASP A 60 0.27 -6.02 30.99
C ASP A 60 -0.95 -5.27 30.40
N ASN A 61 -2.03 -5.46 31.15
CA ASN A 61 -3.38 -5.01 30.91
C ASN A 61 -3.47 -3.48 30.98
N LEU A 62 -3.53 -2.79 29.83
CA LEU A 62 -4.33 -1.56 29.59
C LEU A 62 -4.04 -0.85 28.23
N GLY A 63 -3.21 -1.41 27.34
CA GLY A 63 -2.99 -0.84 26.00
C GLY A 63 -4.13 -1.13 25.03
N HIS A 64 -4.52 -0.15 24.20
CA HIS A 64 -5.48 -0.34 23.10
C HIS A 64 -5.06 -1.55 22.25
N LYS A 65 -5.86 -2.62 22.30
CA LYS A 65 -5.66 -3.84 21.49
C LYS A 65 -6.10 -3.60 20.05
N GLU A 66 -5.49 -2.63 19.38
CA GLU A 66 -5.72 -2.46 17.96
C GLU A 66 -5.08 -3.61 17.19
N SER A 67 -5.82 -4.04 16.18
CA SER A 67 -5.46 -5.20 15.38
C SER A 67 -5.70 -4.87 13.92
N LEU A 68 -4.74 -5.25 13.08
CA LEU A 68 -4.82 -5.05 11.65
C LEU A 68 -5.41 -6.31 11.03
N ARG A 69 -6.54 -6.17 10.35
CA ARG A 69 -7.11 -7.20 9.48
C ARG A 69 -6.46 -7.09 8.12
N ILE A 70 -5.81 -8.17 7.67
CA ILE A 70 -5.14 -8.24 6.37
C ILE A 70 -5.92 -9.19 5.48
N VAL A 71 -6.36 -8.68 4.33
CA VAL A 71 -7.05 -9.42 3.27
C VAL A 71 -6.18 -9.40 2.02
N CYS A 72 -6.07 -10.53 1.33
CA CYS A 72 -5.16 -10.70 0.20
C CYS A 72 -5.95 -11.18 -1.00
N THR A 73 -5.84 -10.47 -2.12
CA THR A 73 -6.59 -10.83 -3.33
C THR A 73 -5.69 -10.74 -4.54
N ALA A 74 -5.85 -11.68 -5.47
CA ALA A 74 -5.24 -11.54 -6.79
C ALA A 74 -5.84 -10.33 -7.51
N TYR A 75 -5.19 -9.86 -8.58
CA TYR A 75 -5.68 -8.71 -9.33
C TYR A 75 -7.14 -8.86 -9.76
N LEU A 76 -7.94 -7.86 -9.37
CA LEU A 76 -9.34 -7.65 -9.71
C LEU A 76 -9.44 -6.29 -10.39
N ARG A 77 -10.10 -6.25 -11.54
CA ARG A 77 -10.28 -5.03 -12.34
C ARG A 77 -11.19 -4.00 -11.65
N GLU A 78 -12.08 -4.46 -10.78
CA GLU A 78 -13.13 -3.66 -10.15
C GLU A 78 -12.88 -3.47 -8.65
N ILE A 79 -11.81 -2.77 -8.30
CA ILE A 79 -11.65 -2.25 -6.93
C ILE A 79 -12.40 -0.92 -6.80
N GLN A 80 -13.21 -0.80 -5.76
CA GLN A 80 -13.83 0.47 -5.37
C GLN A 80 -12.86 1.29 -4.50
N TYR A 81 -12.09 2.18 -5.14
CA TYR A 81 -11.07 3.00 -4.46
C TYR A 81 -11.66 3.90 -3.35
N SER A 82 -12.94 4.24 -3.44
CA SER A 82 -13.65 5.05 -2.44
C SER A 82 -13.81 4.40 -1.07
N GLU A 83 -13.63 3.08 -0.97
CA GLU A 83 -13.70 2.33 0.29
C GLU A 83 -12.41 2.45 1.13
N TYR A 84 -11.36 3.01 0.54
CA TYR A 84 -10.04 3.14 1.15
C TYR A 84 -9.74 4.60 1.51
N ASP A 85 -8.96 4.78 2.57
CA ASP A 85 -8.48 6.09 3.02
C ASP A 85 -7.10 6.40 2.45
N LEU A 86 -6.32 5.36 2.16
CA LEU A 86 -4.98 5.41 1.58
C LEU A 86 -4.83 4.31 0.53
N VAL A 87 -4.24 4.68 -0.61
CA VAL A 87 -3.84 3.77 -1.68
C VAL A 87 -2.33 3.79 -1.81
N ILE A 88 -1.70 2.63 -1.77
CA ILE A 88 -0.27 2.43 -1.99
C ILE A 88 -0.15 1.57 -3.25
N GLY A 89 0.64 1.99 -4.21
CA GLY A 89 0.84 1.16 -5.39
C GLY A 89 2.01 1.62 -6.22
N HIS A 90 2.30 0.85 -7.26
CA HIS A 90 3.24 1.32 -8.28
C HIS A 90 2.58 2.37 -9.18
N ALA A 91 3.39 3.14 -9.91
CA ALA A 91 2.94 4.23 -10.78
C ALA A 91 2.16 3.79 -12.04
N GLY A 92 1.38 2.71 -11.96
CA GLY A 92 0.43 2.37 -13.00
C GLY A 92 -0.57 3.51 -13.19
N ALA A 93 -0.65 4.06 -14.41
CA ALA A 93 -1.50 5.20 -14.73
C ALA A 93 -2.98 4.96 -14.35
N GLY A 94 -3.48 3.73 -14.50
CA GLY A 94 -4.84 3.37 -14.09
C GLY A 94 -5.09 3.50 -12.59
N THR A 95 -4.16 3.02 -11.77
CA THR A 95 -4.22 3.13 -10.30
C THR A 95 -4.17 4.59 -9.87
N ILE A 96 -3.26 5.38 -10.46
CA ILE A 96 -3.13 6.80 -10.19
C ILE A 96 -4.44 7.53 -10.50
N LEU A 97 -4.96 7.37 -11.71
CA LEU A 97 -6.19 8.04 -12.14
C LEU A 97 -7.40 7.62 -11.29
N ASN A 98 -7.52 6.35 -10.92
CA ASN A 98 -8.63 5.87 -10.09
C ASN A 98 -8.56 6.42 -8.65
N SER A 99 -7.36 6.51 -8.07
CA SER A 99 -7.15 7.12 -6.75
C SER A 99 -7.49 8.61 -6.75
N LEU A 100 -6.99 9.35 -7.75
CA LEU A 100 -7.25 10.78 -7.89
C LEU A 100 -8.74 11.07 -8.12
N ARG A 101 -9.40 10.33 -9.02
CA ARG A 101 -10.86 10.46 -9.26
C ARG A 101 -11.69 10.19 -8.02
N SER A 102 -11.21 9.31 -7.14
CA SER A 102 -11.87 8.98 -5.89
C SER A 102 -11.50 9.91 -4.72
N ASN A 103 -10.66 10.92 -4.98
CA ASN A 103 -10.12 11.87 -4.00
C ASN A 103 -9.42 11.17 -2.82
N ARG A 104 -8.58 10.16 -3.11
CA ARG A 104 -7.87 9.38 -2.08
C ARG A 104 -6.39 9.71 -2.02
N LYS A 105 -5.88 9.72 -0.79
CA LYS A 105 -4.45 9.84 -0.52
C LYS A 105 -3.75 8.68 -1.22
N MET A 106 -2.67 8.99 -1.92
CA MET A 106 -1.93 8.01 -2.68
C MET A 106 -0.45 8.09 -2.38
N ILE A 107 0.16 6.94 -2.12
CA ILE A 107 1.61 6.76 -2.10
C ILE A 107 2.00 5.93 -3.32
N VAL A 108 2.88 6.49 -4.15
CA VAL A 108 3.42 5.84 -5.33
C VAL A 108 4.79 5.31 -5.03
N VAL A 109 4.98 4.01 -5.19
CA VAL A 109 6.28 3.34 -5.05
C VAL A 109 6.86 3.12 -6.42
N ILE A 110 7.99 3.77 -6.71
CA ILE A 110 8.61 3.73 -8.03
C ILE A 110 9.26 2.36 -8.25
N ASN A 111 8.82 1.64 -9.27
CA ASN A 111 9.43 0.36 -9.66
C ASN A 111 10.49 0.60 -10.73
N LYS A 112 11.73 0.89 -10.32
CA LYS A 112 12.86 1.19 -11.24
C LYS A 112 13.14 0.08 -12.27
N SER A 113 12.66 -1.15 -12.05
CA SER A 113 12.88 -2.29 -12.95
C SER A 113 11.84 -2.46 -14.05
N LEU A 114 10.65 -1.84 -13.92
CA LEU A 114 9.53 -2.02 -14.86
C LEU A 114 8.93 -0.70 -15.34
N MET A 115 9.21 0.40 -14.65
CA MET A 115 8.56 1.67 -14.88
C MET A 115 9.20 2.41 -16.05
N ASP A 116 8.40 2.68 -17.09
CA ASP A 116 8.84 3.55 -18.18
C ASP A 116 9.06 4.97 -17.66
N ASN A 117 10.03 5.69 -18.24
CA ASN A 117 10.36 7.07 -17.87
C ASN A 117 9.12 7.99 -17.83
N HIS A 118 8.14 7.76 -18.71
CA HIS A 118 6.90 8.53 -18.75
C HIS A 118 6.01 8.35 -17.50
N GLN A 119 5.97 7.15 -16.91
CA GLN A 119 5.22 6.94 -15.66
C GLN A 119 5.93 7.62 -14.49
N ALA A 120 7.27 7.67 -14.50
CA ALA A 120 8.07 8.37 -13.50
C ALA A 120 7.90 9.88 -13.57
N GLU A 121 7.93 10.43 -14.77
CA GLU A 121 7.62 11.85 -15.00
C GLU A 121 6.22 12.21 -14.49
N LEU A 122 5.21 11.39 -14.79
CA LEU A 122 3.85 11.60 -14.30
C LEU A 122 3.77 11.56 -12.77
N ALA A 123 4.38 10.55 -12.13
CA ALA A 123 4.41 10.45 -10.68
C ALA A 123 5.12 11.65 -10.03
N ALA A 124 6.24 12.09 -10.61
CA ALA A 124 7.00 13.24 -10.12
C ALA A 124 6.21 14.55 -10.26
N GLN A 125 5.52 14.77 -11.37
CA GLN A 125 4.66 15.95 -11.56
C GLN A 125 3.52 15.97 -10.54
N LEU A 126 2.78 14.87 -10.41
CA LEU A 126 1.68 14.77 -9.45
C LEU A 126 2.14 14.88 -7.99
N HIS A 127 3.37 14.47 -7.70
CA HIS A 127 4.00 14.70 -6.40
C HIS A 127 4.26 16.18 -6.14
N ASN A 128 4.86 16.89 -7.10
CA ASN A 128 5.11 18.33 -7.01
C ASN A 128 3.82 19.14 -6.87
N ASP A 129 2.76 18.71 -7.56
CA ASP A 129 1.43 19.31 -7.49
C ASP A 129 0.65 18.90 -6.22
N LYS A 130 1.28 18.10 -5.33
CA LYS A 130 0.73 17.64 -4.05
C LYS A 130 -0.54 16.77 -4.18
N HIS A 131 -0.69 16.11 -5.32
CA HIS A 131 -1.78 15.17 -5.56
C HIS A 131 -1.48 13.76 -5.03
N LEU A 132 -0.19 13.39 -4.93
CA LEU A 132 0.27 12.12 -4.36
C LEU A 132 1.64 12.25 -3.69
N PHE A 133 2.06 11.23 -2.95
CA PHE A 133 3.41 11.13 -2.39
C PHE A 133 4.20 10.05 -3.14
N ALA A 134 5.24 10.43 -3.89
CA ALA A 134 6.08 9.47 -4.60
C ALA A 134 7.31 9.12 -3.74
N ILE A 135 7.64 7.83 -3.65
CA ILE A 135 8.84 7.34 -3.00
C ILE A 135 9.65 6.46 -3.95
N ASP A 136 10.97 6.62 -3.88
CA ASP A 136 11.93 5.85 -4.68
C ASP A 136 12.32 4.54 -4.00
N GLU A 137 12.46 4.57 -2.68
CA GLU A 137 12.94 3.44 -1.89
C GLU A 137 11.79 2.83 -1.10
N ILE A 138 11.59 1.53 -1.30
CA ILE A 138 10.52 0.75 -0.64
C ILE A 138 10.61 0.82 0.90
N ARG A 139 11.81 1.06 1.44
CA ARG A 139 12.05 1.21 2.89
C ARG A 139 11.38 2.46 3.47
N ASP A 140 11.11 3.47 2.66
CA ASP A 140 10.46 4.70 3.11
C ASP A 140 8.98 4.46 3.45
N LEU A 141 8.38 3.34 3.00
CA LEU A 141 7.05 2.91 3.44
C LEU A 141 6.95 2.68 4.95
N ASN A 142 8.07 2.43 5.63
CA ASN A 142 8.08 2.21 7.07
C ASN A 142 8.19 3.53 7.87
N GLN A 143 8.39 4.66 7.19
CA GLN A 143 8.58 5.99 7.80
C GLN A 143 7.31 6.87 7.77
N MET A 144 6.17 6.30 7.38
CA MET A 144 4.89 6.99 7.16
C MET A 144 4.32 7.79 8.34
#